data_AF-A0A960PIR9-F1
#
_entry.id   AF-A0A960PIR9-F1
#
_cell.length_a   1.000
_cell.length_b   1.000
_cell.length_c   1.000
_cell.angle_alpha   90.00
_cell.angle_beta   90.00
_cell.angle_gamma   90.00
#
_symmetry.space_group_name_H-M   'P 1'
#
loop_
_entity.id
_entity.type
_entity.pdbx_description
1 polymer ?
#
loop_
_entity_poly.entity_id
_entity_poly.type
_entity_poly.pdbx_seq_one_letter_code
_entity_poly.pdbx_strand_id
1 'polypeptide(L)'
;MTETVLDRVALALDGAASSDGNVFQAPVAVLWPDRSRQWEGLIERLRTHRRVLTLGPHEPDAGQGPAFWLRCVVAGTLQVDGPEGLPILYLPGVSRDDLRSVASDDATLAPLVALQHRSQWFTQANGKDWTIRALFANKDRGLGLSVAGDEATASALVGGFAQLVEQPLTRFDGRHIDAAFLNNLMNPDPVRLLLRWIDDPHTVQQDLGPAAWAAFVQQCKSDYSFDPAAGGVLEGARRLGSAEGSWRQVWQRYRESPAEYPNLPDRLRDARPQELFAGSNLAWPQDNDAAEEQLRARLLDLPVLTWSGACKEIAGLEEQHRARRGSVWAQLGRAPLALALEPLAELAARSQNAPNGSSVVELCDDYAAEGWKLDRSALVALGEVKEHADLQAVGAALDAIYRPWLDQGAKALQDAVGPEANSGTHASSTATTPVAGEVVVFIDGPRLDVAPQP
;
A
#
# COMPACT_ATOMS: atom_id res chain seq x y z
N MET A 1 -20.08 28.02 7.96
CA MET A 1 -18.67 27.72 7.65
C MET A 1 -18.07 27.09 8.88
N THR A 2 -17.34 25.99 8.74
CA THR A 2 -16.73 25.30 9.88
C THR A 2 -15.44 26.01 10.24
N GLU A 3 -15.30 26.45 11.50
CA GLU A 3 -14.11 27.15 11.99
C GLU A 3 -12.87 26.26 11.87
N THR A 4 -11.82 26.76 11.20
CA THR A 4 -10.56 26.05 10.97
C THR A 4 -9.52 26.41 12.03
N VAL A 5 -8.41 25.66 12.07
CA VAL A 5 -7.24 26.02 12.89
C VAL A 5 -6.70 27.39 12.49
N LEU A 6 -6.66 27.72 11.19
CA LEU A 6 -6.27 29.06 10.70
C LEU A 6 -7.12 30.16 11.33
N ASP A 7 -8.44 29.98 11.34
CA ASP A 7 -9.38 30.96 11.88
C ASP A 7 -9.12 31.22 13.36
N ARG A 8 -8.81 30.18 14.15
CA ARG A 8 -8.45 30.36 15.56
C ARG A 8 -7.14 31.07 15.78
N VAL A 9 -6.14 30.80 14.95
CA VAL A 9 -4.86 31.52 15.05
C VAL A 9 -5.08 33.00 14.73
N ALA A 10 -5.87 33.31 13.72
CA ALA A 10 -6.26 34.68 13.41
C ALA A 10 -7.04 35.34 14.57
N LEU A 11 -8.01 34.63 15.16
CA LEU A 11 -8.75 35.13 16.33
C LEU A 11 -7.85 35.34 17.56
N ALA A 12 -6.86 34.48 17.79
CA ALA A 12 -5.88 34.65 18.87
C ALA A 12 -5.01 35.90 18.66
N LEU A 13 -4.61 36.18 17.41
CA LEU A 13 -3.91 37.40 17.03
C LEU A 13 -4.79 38.64 17.21
N ASP A 14 -6.05 38.58 16.78
CA ASP A 14 -7.02 39.67 16.99
C ASP A 14 -7.27 39.94 18.48
N GLY A 15 -7.34 38.89 19.29
CA GLY A 15 -7.44 39.01 20.75
C GLY A 15 -6.23 39.74 21.35
N ALA A 16 -5.03 39.51 20.84
CA ALA A 16 -3.84 40.25 21.28
C ALA A 16 -3.81 41.70 20.75
N ALA A 17 -4.47 41.97 19.62
CA ALA A 17 -4.67 43.32 19.09
C ALA A 17 -5.71 44.11 19.90
N SER A 18 -6.67 43.43 20.53
CA SER A 18 -7.70 44.08 21.34
C SER A 18 -7.10 44.71 22.61
N SER A 19 -7.17 46.04 22.72
CA SER A 19 -6.75 46.75 23.94
C SER A 19 -7.94 46.96 24.86
N ASP A 20 -7.74 46.78 26.16
CA ASP A 20 -8.72 47.22 27.16
C ASP A 20 -9.06 48.71 27.00
N GLY A 21 -10.34 49.06 27.13
CA GLY A 21 -10.83 50.45 26.99
C GLY A 21 -10.30 51.44 28.03
N ASN A 22 -9.47 50.98 28.98
CA ASN A 22 -8.84 51.78 30.03
C ASN A 22 -7.39 52.20 29.71
N VAL A 23 -6.87 51.91 28.50
CA VAL A 23 -5.51 52.28 28.10
C VAL A 23 -5.49 53.73 27.58
N PHE A 24 -4.55 54.56 28.06
CA PHE A 24 -4.40 55.97 27.67
C PHE A 24 -4.02 56.20 26.20
N GLN A 25 -3.46 55.20 25.51
CA GLN A 25 -3.08 55.29 24.10
C GLN A 25 -3.22 53.93 23.42
N ALA A 26 -3.89 53.90 22.26
CA ALA A 26 -4.07 52.68 21.49
C ALA A 26 -2.71 52.11 20.99
N PRO A 27 -2.55 50.77 20.93
CA PRO A 27 -1.34 50.17 20.41
C PRO A 27 -1.14 50.51 18.94
N VAL A 28 0.13 50.60 18.50
CA VAL A 28 0.47 50.88 17.09
C VAL A 28 0.72 49.62 16.27
N ALA A 29 0.99 48.49 16.92
CA ALA A 29 1.18 47.19 16.30
C ALA A 29 0.97 46.05 17.30
N VAL A 30 0.94 44.81 16.80
CA VAL A 30 1.16 43.57 17.58
C VAL A 30 2.53 43.00 17.20
N LEU A 31 3.36 42.70 18.18
CA LEU A 31 4.67 42.07 18.00
C LEU A 31 4.54 40.55 18.18
N TRP A 32 4.91 39.80 17.17
CA TRP A 32 4.88 38.33 17.16
C TRP A 32 6.30 37.76 17.01
N PRO A 33 6.99 37.50 18.14
CA PRO A 33 8.30 36.85 18.13
C PRO A 33 8.19 35.36 17.81
N ASP A 34 9.11 34.84 17.01
CA ASP A 34 9.24 33.42 16.69
C ASP A 34 10.69 33.00 16.47
N ARG A 35 11.43 32.80 17.57
CA ARG A 35 12.84 32.40 17.52
C ARG A 35 13.08 31.10 16.75
N SER A 36 12.17 30.15 16.83
CA SER A 36 12.29 28.84 16.18
C SER A 36 11.68 28.76 14.78
N ARG A 37 11.14 29.88 14.25
CA ARG A 37 10.58 29.97 12.90
C ARG A 37 9.48 28.95 12.61
N GLN A 38 8.72 28.55 13.64
CA GLN A 38 7.66 27.54 13.51
C GLN A 38 6.47 28.04 12.67
N TRP A 39 6.24 29.36 12.62
CA TRP A 39 5.05 29.94 12.02
C TRP A 39 5.25 30.41 10.57
N GLU A 40 6.48 30.34 10.02
CA GLU A 40 6.82 30.86 8.68
C GLU A 40 5.87 30.35 7.59
N GLY A 41 5.54 29.05 7.62
CA GLY A 41 4.65 28.43 6.63
C GLY A 41 3.20 28.93 6.65
N LEU A 42 2.80 29.70 7.67
CA LEU A 42 1.45 30.25 7.82
C LEU A 42 1.32 31.70 7.36
N ILE A 43 2.43 32.44 7.31
CA ILE A 43 2.42 33.90 7.20
C ILE A 43 1.76 34.38 5.90
N GLU A 44 2.09 33.75 4.77
CA GLU A 44 1.48 34.09 3.48
C GLU A 44 -0.05 33.95 3.51
N ARG A 45 -0.56 32.89 4.14
CA ARG A 45 -2.00 32.65 4.27
C ARG A 45 -2.66 33.67 5.19
N LEU A 46 -2.06 33.96 6.35
CA LEU A 46 -2.58 34.98 7.27
C LEU A 46 -2.59 36.37 6.64
N ARG A 47 -1.60 36.70 5.79
CA ARG A 47 -1.49 38.01 5.14
C ARG A 47 -2.65 38.30 4.19
N THR A 48 -3.34 37.29 3.68
CA THR A 48 -4.56 37.48 2.87
C THR A 48 -5.74 38.03 3.68
N HIS A 49 -5.73 37.87 5.00
CA HIS A 49 -6.84 38.23 5.88
C HIS A 49 -6.47 39.27 6.94
N ARG A 50 -5.18 39.44 7.25
CA ARG A 50 -4.67 40.35 8.29
C ARG A 50 -3.42 41.07 7.79
N ARG A 51 -3.19 42.27 8.32
CA ARG A 51 -2.03 43.11 7.97
C ARG A 51 -0.74 42.61 8.62
N VAL A 52 -0.22 41.47 8.15
CA VAL A 52 1.01 40.85 8.66
C VAL A 52 2.23 41.35 7.88
N LEU A 53 3.19 41.96 8.60
CA LEU A 53 4.46 42.43 8.06
C LEU A 53 5.61 41.59 8.63
N THR A 54 6.49 41.10 7.76
CA THR A 54 7.57 40.17 8.13
C THR A 54 8.92 40.89 8.20
N LEU A 55 9.68 40.65 9.27
CA LEU A 55 11.09 41.06 9.33
C LEU A 55 11.94 40.20 8.36
N GLY A 56 12.68 40.86 7.46
CA GLY A 56 13.56 40.18 6.51
C GLY A 56 14.20 41.13 5.49
N PRO A 57 14.73 40.59 4.37
CA PRO A 57 15.13 41.37 3.20
C PRO A 57 14.03 42.32 2.70
N HIS A 58 14.41 43.43 2.09
CA HIS A 58 13.47 44.44 1.61
C HIS A 58 12.70 43.95 0.37
N GLU A 59 11.48 43.48 0.61
CA GLU A 59 10.54 42.98 -0.42
C GLU A 59 9.12 43.52 -0.10
N PRO A 60 8.85 44.81 -0.37
CA PRO A 60 7.59 45.47 0.01
C PRO A 60 6.34 44.78 -0.54
N ASP A 61 6.41 44.26 -1.77
CA ASP A 61 5.31 43.57 -2.44
C ASP A 61 4.92 42.26 -1.73
N ALA A 62 5.86 41.64 -1.01
CA ALA A 62 5.64 40.47 -0.17
C ALA A 62 5.34 40.85 1.29
N GLY A 63 5.09 42.13 1.60
CA GLY A 63 4.87 42.60 2.97
C GLY A 63 6.07 42.34 3.89
N GLN A 64 7.28 42.28 3.34
CA GLN A 64 8.50 41.92 4.06
C GLN A 64 9.54 43.04 3.97
N GLY A 65 10.26 43.29 5.05
CA GLY A 65 11.38 44.22 4.99
C GLY A 65 12.18 44.34 6.28
N PRO A 66 13.26 45.14 6.22
CA PRO A 66 14.13 45.33 7.38
C PRO A 66 13.42 46.14 8.47
N ALA A 67 13.92 46.06 9.69
CA ALA A 67 13.38 46.73 10.88
C ALA A 67 13.04 48.22 10.66
N PHE A 68 13.91 48.96 9.97
CA PHE A 68 13.68 50.37 9.70
C PHE A 68 12.48 50.58 8.77
N TRP A 69 12.35 49.76 7.72
CA TRP A 69 11.20 49.78 6.82
C TRP A 69 9.90 49.45 7.57
N LEU A 70 9.91 48.39 8.38
CA LEU A 70 8.76 48.01 9.21
C LEU A 70 8.31 49.15 10.12
N ARG A 71 9.25 49.84 10.77
CA ARG A 71 8.95 51.01 11.62
C ARG A 71 8.29 52.14 10.81
N CYS A 72 8.76 52.43 9.60
CA CYS A 72 8.16 53.43 8.73
C CYS A 72 6.72 53.07 8.31
N VAL A 73 6.47 51.80 8.00
CA VAL A 73 5.13 51.31 7.64
C VAL A 73 4.17 51.40 8.83
N VAL A 74 4.62 51.00 10.04
CA VAL A 74 3.83 51.11 11.28
C VAL A 74 3.56 52.56 11.65
N ALA A 75 4.51 53.47 11.41
CA ALA A 75 4.33 54.90 11.63
C ALA A 75 3.43 55.58 10.58
N GLY A 76 3.02 54.86 9.53
CA GLY A 76 2.20 55.40 8.43
C GLY A 76 2.97 56.32 7.47
N THR A 77 4.29 56.40 7.57
CA THR A 77 5.12 57.22 6.67
C THR A 77 5.34 56.55 5.32
N LEU A 78 5.20 55.22 5.27
CA LEU A 78 5.17 54.43 4.04
C LEU A 78 3.85 53.66 3.98
N GLN A 79 3.20 53.67 2.82
CA GLN A 79 2.00 52.89 2.55
C GLN A 79 2.39 51.58 1.90
N VAL A 80 1.71 50.50 2.30
CA VAL A 80 1.88 49.15 1.75
C VAL A 80 0.49 48.60 1.51
N ASP A 81 0.30 48.00 0.33
CA ASP A 81 -0.98 47.38 -0.03
C ASP A 81 -1.26 46.16 0.86
N GLY A 82 -2.54 45.93 1.16
CA GLY A 82 -2.97 44.77 1.96
C GLY A 82 -4.22 45.03 2.79
N PRO A 83 -4.62 44.06 3.63
CA PRO A 83 -5.76 44.21 4.51
C PRO A 83 -5.59 45.38 5.48
N GLU A 84 -6.67 46.09 5.78
CA GLU A 84 -6.68 47.11 6.82
C GLU A 84 -6.64 46.50 8.22
N GLY A 85 -6.26 47.30 9.22
CA GLY A 85 -6.21 46.90 10.63
C GLY A 85 -4.87 47.21 11.30
N LEU A 86 -4.78 46.85 12.58
CA LEU A 86 -3.56 47.00 13.38
C LEU A 86 -2.45 46.13 12.78
N PRO A 87 -1.27 46.68 12.42
CA PRO A 87 -0.18 45.88 11.86
C PRO A 87 0.29 44.80 12.82
N ILE A 88 0.47 43.58 12.31
CA ILE A 88 1.09 42.47 13.03
C ILE A 88 2.53 42.33 12.52
N LEU A 89 3.52 42.62 13.36
CA LEU A 89 4.93 42.44 13.04
C LEU A 89 5.37 41.03 13.41
N TYR A 90 5.54 40.18 12.40
CA TYR A 90 6.10 38.84 12.56
C TYR A 90 7.63 38.88 12.50
N LEU A 91 8.28 38.32 13.53
CA LEU A 91 9.72 38.43 13.75
C LEU A 91 10.37 37.03 13.74
N PRO A 92 10.60 36.44 12.54
CA PRO A 92 11.22 35.12 12.43
C PRO A 92 12.67 35.16 12.94
N GLY A 93 13.03 34.18 13.77
CA GLY A 93 14.36 34.06 14.36
C GLY A 93 14.63 35.00 15.54
N VAL A 94 13.65 35.80 15.98
CA VAL A 94 13.79 36.77 17.08
C VAL A 94 12.84 36.40 18.20
N SER A 95 13.35 36.24 19.42
CA SER A 95 12.50 36.11 20.62
C SER A 95 12.12 37.45 21.22
N ARG A 96 11.12 37.43 22.12
CA ARG A 96 10.81 38.60 22.94
C ARG A 96 12.04 39.11 23.71
N ASP A 97 12.82 38.20 24.28
CA ASP A 97 13.97 38.56 25.10
C ASP A 97 15.09 39.18 24.25
N ASP A 98 15.31 38.69 23.03
CA ASP A 98 16.28 39.28 22.10
C ASP A 98 15.92 40.74 21.78
N LEU A 99 14.63 41.04 21.54
CA LEU A 99 14.17 42.40 21.26
C LEU A 99 14.23 43.32 22.50
N ARG A 100 14.15 42.76 23.72
CA ARG A 100 14.22 43.54 24.97
C ARG A 100 15.65 43.83 25.42
N SER A 101 16.55 42.86 25.24
CA SER A 101 17.87 42.86 25.90
C SER A 101 19.04 43.09 24.94
N VAL A 102 18.95 42.62 23.68
CA VAL A 102 20.06 42.64 22.72
C VAL A 102 19.85 43.66 21.60
N ALA A 103 18.60 44.03 21.31
CA ALA A 103 18.28 44.90 20.18
C ALA A 103 18.82 46.35 20.29
N SER A 104 19.27 46.82 21.45
CA SER A 104 19.97 48.10 21.56
C SER A 104 21.38 48.07 20.97
N ASP A 105 22.03 46.90 20.96
CA ASP A 105 23.39 46.70 20.41
C ASP A 105 23.37 46.12 18.99
N ASP A 106 22.24 45.52 18.57
CA ASP A 106 22.03 45.01 17.22
C ASP A 106 21.43 46.10 16.31
N ALA A 107 22.25 46.64 15.41
CA ALA A 107 21.84 47.65 14.43
C ALA A 107 20.67 47.20 13.54
N THR A 108 20.47 45.89 13.35
CA THR A 108 19.39 45.35 12.54
C THR A 108 18.05 45.35 13.26
N LEU A 109 18.02 45.25 14.59
CA LEU A 109 16.79 45.23 15.40
C LEU A 109 16.51 46.55 16.12
N ALA A 110 17.54 47.39 16.32
CA ALA A 110 17.47 48.69 16.98
C ALA A 110 16.27 49.57 16.56
N PRO A 111 15.88 49.64 15.26
CA PRO A 111 14.72 50.43 14.86
C PRO A 111 13.39 49.98 15.49
N LEU A 112 13.24 48.69 15.83
CA LEU A 112 12.01 48.13 16.40
C LEU A 112 11.94 48.24 17.93
N VAL A 113 13.06 48.53 18.61
CA VAL A 113 13.15 48.61 20.08
C VAL A 113 12.09 49.53 20.66
N ALA A 114 11.88 50.72 20.08
CA ALA A 114 10.90 51.67 20.59
C ALA A 114 9.44 51.18 20.42
N LEU A 115 9.17 50.30 19.45
CA LEU A 115 7.82 49.77 19.22
C LEU A 115 7.37 48.85 20.35
N GLN A 116 8.29 48.22 21.09
CA GLN A 116 7.94 47.33 22.20
C GLN A 116 7.12 48.00 23.31
N HIS A 117 7.29 49.32 23.47
CA HIS A 117 6.60 50.11 24.49
C HIS A 117 5.28 50.71 23.99
N ARG A 118 5.03 50.65 22.68
CA ARG A 118 3.85 51.22 22.02
C ARG A 118 2.97 50.17 21.35
N SER A 119 3.35 48.89 21.46
CA SER A 119 2.73 47.76 20.77
C SER A 119 2.36 46.68 21.77
N GLN A 120 1.41 45.83 21.41
CA GLN A 120 1.07 44.65 22.20
C GLN A 120 1.96 43.47 21.84
N TRP A 121 2.18 42.57 22.80
CA TRP A 121 2.95 41.35 22.58
C TRP A 121 2.03 40.15 22.37
N PHE A 122 2.18 39.45 21.25
CA PHE A 122 1.60 38.13 21.06
C PHE A 122 2.50 37.08 21.70
N THR A 123 2.41 36.98 23.03
CA THR A 123 3.16 36.01 23.85
C THR A 123 2.26 35.34 24.87
N GLN A 124 2.75 34.24 25.46
CA GLN A 124 2.11 33.58 26.58
C GLN A 124 2.00 34.52 27.80
N ALA A 125 1.11 34.18 28.74
CA ALA A 125 0.95 34.93 29.99
C ALA A 125 2.23 34.97 30.85
N ASN A 126 3.05 33.92 30.77
CA ASN A 126 4.37 33.85 31.41
C ASN A 126 5.46 34.64 30.66
N GLY A 127 5.11 35.27 29.54
CA GLY A 127 6.00 36.09 28.73
C GLY A 127 6.87 35.36 27.71
N LYS A 128 6.77 34.04 27.60
CA LYS A 128 7.47 33.24 26.58
C LYS A 128 6.78 33.34 25.22
N ASP A 129 7.56 33.17 24.17
CA ASP A 129 7.07 33.10 22.78
C ASP A 129 6.11 31.93 22.59
N TRP A 130 5.19 32.06 21.63
CA TRP A 130 4.28 30.97 21.28
C TRP A 130 4.97 29.95 20.39
N THR A 131 5.08 28.70 20.84
CA THR A 131 5.27 27.55 19.95
C THR A 131 3.91 27.07 19.44
N ILE A 132 3.87 26.35 18.32
CA ILE A 132 2.62 25.77 17.78
C ILE A 132 1.92 24.94 18.86
N ARG A 133 2.68 24.06 19.53
CA ARG A 133 2.18 23.23 20.64
C ARG A 133 1.61 24.07 21.78
N ALA A 134 2.31 25.12 22.20
CA ALA A 134 1.85 25.96 23.30
C ALA A 134 0.56 26.69 22.95
N LEU A 135 0.43 27.25 21.73
CA LEU A 135 -0.79 27.91 21.30
C LEU A 135 -1.96 26.93 21.20
N PHE A 136 -1.70 25.71 20.70
CA PHE A 136 -2.74 24.69 20.59
C PHE A 136 -3.25 24.25 21.97
N ALA A 137 -2.35 24.04 22.93
CA ALA A 137 -2.69 23.52 24.26
C ALA A 137 -3.28 24.56 25.22
N ASN A 138 -2.95 25.84 25.07
CA ASN A 138 -3.32 26.87 26.04
C ASN A 138 -4.83 27.18 25.98
N LYS A 139 -5.52 27.09 27.13
CA LYS A 139 -6.99 27.30 27.23
C LYS A 139 -7.41 28.76 27.28
N ASP A 140 -6.57 29.63 27.83
CA ASP A 140 -6.95 31.01 28.12
C ASP A 140 -6.74 31.92 26.91
N ARG A 141 -5.61 31.74 26.21
CA ARG A 141 -5.17 32.58 25.09
C ARG A 141 -4.84 31.80 23.82
N GLY A 142 -5.08 30.50 23.82
CA GLY A 142 -4.81 29.61 22.70
C GLY A 142 -6.07 28.92 22.18
N LEU A 143 -5.90 27.71 21.64
CA LEU A 143 -6.99 26.91 21.08
C LEU A 143 -7.63 25.97 22.12
N GLY A 144 -6.99 25.77 23.29
CA GLY A 144 -7.51 24.92 24.37
C GLY A 144 -7.62 23.43 24.03
N LEU A 145 -6.87 22.95 23.03
CA LEU A 145 -6.88 21.56 22.60
C LEU A 145 -6.13 20.66 23.59
N SER A 146 -6.51 19.39 23.65
CA SER A 146 -5.80 18.38 24.43
C SER A 146 -4.58 17.90 23.66
N VAL A 147 -3.39 18.44 23.97
CA VAL A 147 -2.14 18.13 23.25
C VAL A 147 -1.12 17.50 24.19
N ALA A 148 -0.43 16.44 23.76
CA ALA A 148 0.64 15.81 24.51
C ALA A 148 1.86 16.74 24.68
N GLY A 149 2.58 16.55 25.79
CA GLY A 149 3.66 17.44 26.22
C GLY A 149 5.07 17.06 25.75
N ASP A 150 5.22 15.95 25.04
CA ASP A 150 6.49 15.38 24.64
C ASP A 150 7.08 16.02 23.37
N GLU A 151 8.37 15.79 23.14
CA GLU A 151 9.14 16.36 22.02
C GLU A 151 8.74 15.77 20.67
N ALA A 152 8.30 14.51 20.63
CA ALA A 152 7.84 13.87 19.39
C ALA A 152 6.55 14.53 18.89
N THR A 153 5.60 14.80 19.80
CA THR A 153 4.38 15.54 19.49
C THR A 153 4.68 16.96 19.05
N ALA A 154 5.63 17.65 19.71
CA ALA A 154 6.05 19.00 19.30
C ALA A 154 6.63 19.01 17.88
N SER A 155 7.46 18.02 17.54
CA SER A 155 8.08 17.89 16.21
C SER A 155 7.05 17.55 15.14
N ALA A 156 6.12 16.63 15.43
CA ALA A 156 5.03 16.26 14.50
C ALA A 156 4.08 17.43 14.21
N LEU A 157 3.81 18.29 15.20
CA LEU A 157 3.01 19.50 15.01
C LEU A 157 3.66 20.47 14.02
N VAL A 158 4.97 20.70 14.14
CA VAL A 158 5.71 21.59 13.23
C VAL A 158 5.74 20.99 11.82
N GLY A 159 6.07 19.71 11.68
CA GLY A 159 6.13 19.03 10.38
C GLY A 159 4.77 18.95 9.66
N GLY A 160 3.68 18.74 10.41
CA GLY A 160 2.33 18.62 9.87
C GLY A 160 1.54 19.94 9.82
N PHE A 161 2.15 21.07 10.21
CA PHE A 161 1.41 22.31 10.45
C PHE A 161 0.62 22.80 9.23
N ALA A 162 1.22 22.73 8.04
CA ALA A 162 0.58 23.17 6.81
C ALA A 162 -0.74 22.45 6.51
N GLN A 163 -0.82 21.14 6.81
CA GLN A 163 -2.04 20.34 6.64
C GLN A 163 -3.03 20.55 7.79
N LEU A 164 -2.53 20.76 9.01
CA LEU A 164 -3.35 20.99 10.21
C LEU A 164 -4.13 22.30 10.15
N VAL A 165 -3.52 23.36 9.60
CA VAL A 165 -4.08 24.71 9.54
C VAL A 165 -5.42 24.75 8.80
N GLU A 166 -5.60 23.89 7.80
CA GLU A 166 -6.84 23.79 7.00
C GLU A 166 -7.89 22.87 7.63
N GLN A 167 -7.55 22.11 8.68
CA GLN A 167 -8.49 21.20 9.30
C GLN A 167 -9.56 21.96 10.09
N PRO A 168 -10.83 21.54 10.00
CA PRO A 168 -11.88 22.02 10.90
C PRO A 168 -11.55 21.68 12.35
N LEU A 169 -11.82 22.60 13.28
CA LEU A 169 -11.61 22.35 14.71
C LEU A 169 -12.41 21.16 15.24
N THR A 170 -13.59 20.92 14.67
CA THR A 170 -14.46 19.78 15.02
C THR A 170 -13.78 18.42 14.85
N ARG A 171 -12.70 18.35 14.06
CA ARG A 171 -11.87 17.13 13.92
C ARG A 171 -11.07 16.81 15.19
N PHE A 172 -10.81 17.80 16.02
CA PHE A 172 -10.02 17.69 17.26
C PHE A 172 -10.89 17.65 18.52
N ASP A 173 -12.20 17.87 18.40
CA ASP A 173 -13.12 17.84 19.54
C ASP A 173 -13.10 16.48 20.25
N GLY A 174 -12.84 16.52 21.56
CA GLY A 174 -12.77 15.33 22.41
C GLY A 174 -11.59 14.39 22.15
N ARG A 175 -10.64 14.76 21.28
CA ARG A 175 -9.46 13.94 20.95
C ARG A 175 -8.22 14.40 21.70
N HIS A 176 -7.35 13.46 22.04
CA HIS A 176 -5.99 13.76 22.48
C HIS A 176 -5.06 13.80 21.26
N ILE A 177 -4.32 14.90 21.10
CA ILE A 177 -3.40 15.15 20.00
C ILE A 177 -2.00 14.76 20.49
N ASP A 178 -1.55 13.58 20.09
CA ASP A 178 -0.20 13.09 20.28
C ASP A 178 0.52 12.89 18.94
N ALA A 179 1.80 12.48 18.97
CA ALA A 179 2.58 12.22 17.77
C ALA A 179 1.92 11.16 16.86
N ALA A 180 1.30 10.12 17.43
CA ALA A 180 0.67 9.06 16.65
C ALA A 180 -0.55 9.57 15.87
N PHE A 181 -1.41 10.36 16.51
CA PHE A 181 -2.56 11.01 15.87
C PHE A 181 -2.11 11.91 14.71
N LEU A 182 -1.07 12.72 14.92
CA LEU A 182 -0.55 13.63 13.92
C LEU A 182 0.10 12.90 12.74
N ASN A 183 0.89 11.85 13.01
CA ASN A 183 1.49 11.04 11.95
C ASN A 183 0.42 10.32 11.12
N ASN A 184 -0.64 9.83 11.74
CA ASN A 184 -1.78 9.22 11.03
C ASN A 184 -2.56 10.25 10.19
N LEU A 185 -2.66 11.50 10.65
CA LEU A 185 -3.24 12.57 9.84
C LEU A 185 -2.42 12.81 8.55
N MET A 186 -1.09 12.75 8.65
CA MET A 186 -0.18 12.90 7.51
C MET A 186 -0.18 11.65 6.60
N ASN A 187 -0.21 10.46 7.20
CA ASN A 187 -0.10 9.16 6.54
C ASN A 187 -1.24 8.21 7.00
N PRO A 188 -2.43 8.29 6.39
CA PRO A 188 -3.62 7.59 6.88
C PRO A 188 -3.61 6.07 6.62
N ASP A 189 -2.84 5.59 5.65
CA ASP A 189 -2.65 4.16 5.38
C ASP A 189 -1.16 3.78 5.48
N PRO A 190 -0.65 3.56 6.70
CA PRO A 190 0.76 3.21 6.92
C PRO A 190 1.14 1.86 6.32
N VAL A 191 0.20 0.91 6.25
CA VAL A 191 0.48 -0.44 5.71
C VAL A 191 0.76 -0.33 4.22
N ARG A 192 -0.11 0.36 3.48
CA ARG A 192 0.09 0.57 2.04
C ARG A 192 1.36 1.38 1.77
N LEU A 193 1.61 2.41 2.59
CA LEU A 193 2.81 3.24 2.46
C LEU A 193 4.09 2.44 2.71
N LEU A 194 4.08 1.56 3.70
CA LEU A 194 5.19 0.65 4.01
C LEU A 194 5.45 -0.34 2.86
N LEU A 195 4.40 -0.95 2.30
CA LEU A 195 4.53 -1.85 1.16
C LEU A 195 5.09 -1.12 -0.08
N ARG A 196 4.56 0.08 -0.40
CA ARG A 196 5.08 0.91 -1.48
C ARG A 196 6.54 1.30 -1.26
N TRP A 197 6.93 1.59 -0.01
CA TRP A 197 8.30 1.96 0.32
C TRP A 197 9.27 0.78 0.18
N ILE A 198 8.87 -0.44 0.57
CA ILE A 198 9.69 -1.64 0.36
C ILE A 198 9.85 -1.93 -1.14
N ASP A 199 8.80 -1.72 -1.92
CA ASP A 199 8.81 -1.90 -3.38
C ASP A 199 9.73 -0.86 -4.07
N ASP A 200 9.47 0.42 -3.85
CA ASP A 200 10.23 1.55 -4.41
C ASP A 200 10.50 2.63 -3.35
N PRO A 201 11.66 2.58 -2.66
CA PRO A 201 11.98 3.52 -1.59
C PRO A 201 12.23 4.94 -2.11
N HIS A 202 12.76 5.09 -3.32
CA HIS A 202 13.20 6.37 -3.86
C HIS A 202 11.99 7.21 -4.27
N THR A 203 11.04 6.61 -4.98
CA THR A 203 9.81 7.28 -5.38
C THR A 203 8.99 7.70 -4.16
N VAL A 204 8.83 6.81 -3.17
CA VAL A 204 8.06 7.14 -1.95
C VAL A 204 8.71 8.26 -1.14
N GLN A 205 10.04 8.28 -1.01
CA GLN A 205 10.74 9.36 -0.30
C GLN A 205 10.61 10.71 -1.01
N GLN A 206 10.63 10.72 -2.33
CA GLN A 206 10.42 11.94 -3.12
C GLN A 206 8.97 12.44 -3.00
N ASP A 207 7.98 11.54 -3.10
CA ASP A 207 6.56 11.87 -3.04
C ASP A 207 6.12 12.45 -1.69
N LEU A 208 6.60 11.88 -0.58
CA LEU A 208 6.21 12.29 0.77
C LEU A 208 6.80 13.65 1.17
N GLY A 209 7.96 14.00 0.62
CA GLY A 209 8.77 15.11 1.10
C GLY A 209 9.27 14.93 2.55
N PRO A 210 10.06 15.88 3.08
CA PRO A 210 10.80 15.68 4.33
C PRO A 210 9.93 15.47 5.56
N ALA A 211 8.82 16.22 5.68
CA ALA A 211 7.97 16.19 6.86
C ALA A 211 7.13 14.90 6.96
N ALA A 212 6.46 14.49 5.88
CA ALA A 212 5.68 13.25 5.88
C ALA A 212 6.58 12.01 5.89
N TRP A 213 7.80 12.10 5.35
CA TRP A 213 8.82 11.05 5.53
C TRP A 213 9.21 10.87 7.00
N ALA A 214 9.46 11.96 7.73
CA ALA A 214 9.77 11.88 9.16
C ALA A 214 8.61 11.28 9.97
N ALA A 215 7.37 11.65 9.63
CA ALA A 215 6.17 11.07 10.24
C ALA A 215 6.05 9.56 9.94
N PHE A 216 6.31 9.15 8.71
CA PHE A 216 6.33 7.74 8.30
C PHE A 216 7.37 6.94 9.08
N VAL A 217 8.61 7.44 9.20
CA VAL A 217 9.67 6.80 10.00
C VAL A 217 9.23 6.59 11.45
N GLN A 218 8.62 7.60 12.07
CA GLN A 218 8.12 7.50 13.45
C GLN A 218 6.97 6.50 13.59
N GLN A 219 6.06 6.48 12.63
CA GLN A 219 4.97 5.52 12.59
C GLN A 219 5.48 4.09 12.46
N CYS A 220 6.49 3.85 11.61
CA CYS A 220 7.11 2.53 11.50
C CYS A 220 7.79 2.08 12.80
N LYS A 221 8.42 3.00 13.53
CA LYS A 221 9.03 2.71 14.84
C LYS A 221 7.99 2.32 15.87
N SER A 222 6.89 3.06 15.92
CA SER A 222 5.76 2.80 16.83
C SER A 222 5.07 1.47 16.51
N ASP A 223 4.63 1.29 15.27
CA ASP A 223 3.65 0.25 14.91
C ASP A 223 4.33 -1.08 14.52
N TYR A 224 5.53 -1.00 13.97
CA TYR A 224 6.27 -2.16 13.42
C TYR A 224 7.62 -2.41 14.08
N SER A 225 7.98 -1.61 15.09
CA SER A 225 9.29 -1.64 15.76
C SER A 225 10.45 -1.65 14.75
N PHE A 226 10.30 -0.89 13.67
CA PHE A 226 11.19 -0.88 12.51
C PHE A 226 11.51 0.57 12.11
N ASP A 227 12.79 0.82 11.86
CA ASP A 227 13.26 2.12 11.36
C ASP A 227 13.61 2.01 9.88
N PRO A 228 12.78 2.54 8.96
CA PRO A 228 13.07 2.48 7.53
C PRO A 228 14.32 3.30 7.13
N ALA A 229 14.68 4.34 7.89
CA ALA A 229 15.87 5.15 7.62
C ALA A 229 17.17 4.45 8.03
N ALA A 230 17.15 3.68 9.13
CA ALA A 230 18.33 2.99 9.64
C ALA A 230 18.45 1.53 9.14
N GLY A 231 17.33 0.79 9.08
CA GLY A 231 17.30 -0.62 8.71
C GLY A 231 17.34 -0.86 7.20
N GLY A 232 16.90 0.11 6.41
CA GLY A 232 16.86 0.00 4.95
C GLY A 232 15.87 -1.04 4.43
N VAL A 233 15.81 -1.15 3.10
CA VAL A 233 14.78 -1.95 2.40
C VAL A 233 14.93 -3.46 2.66
N LEU A 234 16.16 -3.98 2.72
CA LEU A 234 16.40 -5.41 2.92
C LEU A 234 15.88 -5.89 4.27
N GLU A 235 16.08 -5.13 5.35
CA GLU A 235 15.53 -5.46 6.67
C GLU A 235 13.99 -5.37 6.67
N GLY A 236 13.42 -4.38 5.98
CA GLY A 236 11.97 -4.27 5.80
C GLY A 236 11.38 -5.48 5.06
N ALA A 237 12.01 -5.89 3.95
CA ALA A 237 11.62 -7.07 3.18
C ALA A 237 11.79 -8.36 4.02
N ARG A 238 12.85 -8.45 4.83
CA ARG A 238 13.07 -9.59 5.74
C ARG A 238 11.92 -9.72 6.74
N ARG A 239 11.54 -8.62 7.40
CA ARG A 239 10.43 -8.60 8.37
C ARG A 239 9.08 -8.90 7.72
N LEU A 240 8.87 -8.42 6.50
CA LEU A 240 7.68 -8.75 5.71
C LEU A 240 7.59 -10.26 5.43
N GLY A 241 8.68 -10.87 4.95
CA GLY A 241 8.73 -12.31 4.65
C GLY A 241 8.65 -13.20 5.90
N SER A 242 9.20 -12.76 7.04
CA SER A 242 9.01 -13.45 8.33
C SER A 242 7.55 -13.39 8.82
N ALA A 243 6.84 -12.29 8.51
CA ALA A 243 5.45 -12.06 8.91
C ALA A 243 5.22 -12.26 10.41
N GLU A 244 6.10 -11.71 11.25
CA GLU A 244 6.04 -11.83 12.71
C GLU A 244 5.37 -10.63 13.38
N GLY A 245 4.64 -10.85 14.48
CA GLY A 245 4.00 -9.77 15.23
C GLY A 245 3.05 -8.92 14.36
N SER A 246 3.25 -7.60 14.36
CA SER A 246 2.46 -6.65 13.56
C SER A 246 2.67 -6.77 12.05
N TRP A 247 3.75 -7.42 11.60
CA TRP A 247 4.02 -7.65 10.17
C TRP A 247 3.08 -8.68 9.54
N ARG A 248 2.35 -9.47 10.33
CA ARG A 248 1.29 -10.36 9.81
C ARG A 248 0.24 -9.59 9.02
N GLN A 249 -0.19 -8.43 9.51
CA GLN A 249 -1.18 -7.60 8.83
C GLN A 249 -0.63 -7.04 7.52
N VAL A 250 0.64 -6.64 7.52
CA VAL A 250 1.32 -6.13 6.32
C VAL A 250 1.42 -7.23 5.25
N TRP A 251 1.77 -8.45 5.66
CA TRP A 251 1.78 -9.60 4.76
C TRP A 251 0.38 -9.93 4.21
N GLN A 252 -0.67 -9.91 5.05
CA GLN A 252 -2.03 -10.12 4.54
C GLN A 252 -2.44 -9.05 3.52
N ARG A 253 -2.10 -7.77 3.76
CA ARG A 253 -2.40 -6.69 2.80
C ARG A 253 -1.65 -6.89 1.47
N TYR A 254 -0.42 -7.38 1.51
CA TYR A 254 0.30 -7.74 0.29
C TYR A 254 -0.36 -8.90 -0.46
N ARG A 255 -0.90 -9.91 0.24
CA ARG A 255 -1.62 -11.04 -0.37
C ARG A 255 -2.90 -10.66 -1.09
N GLU A 256 -3.52 -9.54 -0.73
CA GLU A 256 -4.75 -9.05 -1.37
C GLU A 256 -4.49 -8.53 -2.79
N SER A 257 -3.34 -7.85 -3.01
CA SER A 257 -2.98 -7.24 -4.29
C SER A 257 -1.47 -7.32 -4.57
N PRO A 258 -0.89 -8.51 -4.78
CA PRO A 258 0.57 -8.63 -4.94
C PRO A 258 1.09 -8.00 -6.24
N ALA A 259 0.26 -7.93 -7.28
CA ALA A 259 0.61 -7.32 -8.56
C ALA A 259 0.83 -5.80 -8.49
N GLU A 260 0.37 -5.12 -7.42
CA GLU A 260 0.64 -3.70 -7.21
C GLU A 260 2.10 -3.41 -6.82
N TYR A 261 2.87 -4.45 -6.45
CA TYR A 261 4.22 -4.33 -5.93
C TYR A 261 5.20 -5.21 -6.72
N PRO A 262 5.61 -4.78 -7.93
CA PRO A 262 6.37 -5.61 -8.86
C PRO A 262 7.81 -5.93 -8.41
N ASN A 263 8.43 -5.08 -7.60
CA ASN A 263 9.81 -5.25 -7.12
C ASN A 263 9.88 -6.10 -5.84
N LEU A 264 8.78 -6.20 -5.10
CA LEU A 264 8.69 -6.91 -3.83
C LEU A 264 9.14 -8.39 -3.89
N PRO A 265 8.78 -9.19 -4.93
CA PRO A 265 9.30 -10.54 -5.08
C PRO A 265 10.83 -10.64 -5.08
N ASP A 266 11.52 -9.68 -5.72
CA ASP A 266 12.98 -9.68 -5.79
C ASP A 266 13.59 -9.18 -4.48
N ARG A 267 12.96 -8.19 -3.81
CA ARG A 267 13.35 -7.78 -2.45
C ARG A 267 13.27 -8.92 -1.45
N LEU A 268 12.21 -9.72 -1.51
CA LEU A 268 12.04 -10.91 -0.67
C LEU A 268 13.09 -11.97 -0.99
N ARG A 269 13.48 -12.11 -2.26
CA ARG A 269 14.56 -13.01 -2.67
C ARG A 269 15.88 -12.60 -2.01
N ASP A 270 16.23 -11.31 -2.08
CA ASP A 270 17.47 -10.79 -1.50
C ASP A 270 17.49 -10.83 0.04
N ALA A 271 16.32 -10.76 0.67
CA ALA A 271 16.18 -10.66 2.12
C ALA A 271 16.00 -12.00 2.85
N ARG A 272 15.95 -13.12 2.13
CA ARG A 272 15.73 -14.45 2.74
C ARG A 272 16.82 -14.78 3.77
N PRO A 273 16.47 -15.15 5.02
CA PRO A 273 17.43 -15.57 6.02
C PRO A 273 18.25 -16.79 5.56
N GLN A 274 19.53 -16.85 5.96
CA GLN A 274 20.40 -18.01 5.68
C GLN A 274 20.14 -19.21 6.59
N GLU A 275 19.27 -19.08 7.59
CA GLU A 275 18.97 -20.17 8.52
C GLU A 275 18.18 -21.28 7.82
N LEU A 276 18.64 -22.52 8.00
CA LEU A 276 18.08 -23.75 7.41
C LEU A 276 16.62 -24.05 7.78
N PHE A 277 16.07 -23.34 8.77
CA PHE A 277 14.73 -23.56 9.32
C PHE A 277 13.96 -22.25 9.49
N ALA A 278 13.92 -21.40 8.46
CA ALA A 278 12.79 -20.49 8.35
C ALA A 278 11.54 -21.38 8.23
N GLY A 279 10.74 -21.45 9.29
CA GLY A 279 9.54 -22.30 9.32
C GLY A 279 8.73 -22.11 8.05
N SER A 280 8.17 -23.20 7.51
CA SER A 280 7.53 -23.27 6.19
C SER A 280 6.39 -22.26 6.03
N ASN A 281 6.73 -21.01 5.81
CA ASN A 281 5.81 -19.96 5.46
C ASN A 281 5.86 -19.86 3.93
N LEU A 282 4.70 -19.81 3.29
CA LEU A 282 4.58 -19.66 1.84
C LEU A 282 4.99 -18.23 1.39
N ALA A 283 5.91 -17.60 2.12
CA ALA A 283 6.26 -16.20 2.04
C ALA A 283 7.59 -15.94 1.35
N TRP A 284 8.41 -16.96 1.12
CA TRP A 284 9.67 -16.84 0.39
C TRP A 284 9.55 -17.35 -1.05
N PRO A 285 9.96 -16.56 -2.07
CA PRO A 285 9.96 -17.00 -3.46
C PRO A 285 10.79 -18.28 -3.67
N GLN A 286 11.95 -18.39 -3.03
CA GLN A 286 12.88 -19.51 -3.22
C GLN A 286 12.30 -20.84 -2.73
N ASP A 287 11.50 -20.82 -1.67
CA ASP A 287 10.86 -22.03 -1.14
C ASP A 287 9.79 -22.53 -2.13
N ASN A 288 9.09 -21.60 -2.77
CA ASN A 288 8.18 -21.94 -3.86
C ASN A 288 8.91 -22.47 -5.09
N ASP A 289 10.01 -21.83 -5.51
CA ASP A 289 10.81 -22.28 -6.66
C ASP A 289 11.32 -23.71 -6.43
N ALA A 290 11.85 -24.00 -5.23
CA ALA A 290 12.33 -25.33 -4.86
C ALA A 290 11.19 -26.37 -4.81
N ALA A 291 10.02 -25.99 -4.31
CA ALA A 291 8.85 -26.85 -4.28
C ALA A 291 8.29 -27.15 -5.69
N GLU A 292 8.33 -26.19 -6.62
CA GLU A 292 8.00 -26.43 -8.03
C GLU A 292 9.00 -27.39 -8.68
N GLU A 293 10.31 -27.21 -8.44
CA GLU A 293 11.33 -28.11 -8.97
C GLU A 293 11.17 -29.54 -8.46
N GLN A 294 10.93 -29.69 -7.15
CA GLN A 294 10.67 -30.99 -6.55
C GLN A 294 9.40 -31.63 -7.12
N LEU A 295 8.31 -30.87 -7.25
CA LEU A 295 7.06 -31.36 -7.83
C LEU A 295 7.27 -31.79 -9.29
N ARG A 296 8.01 -31.01 -10.08
CA ARG A 296 8.35 -31.35 -11.47
C ARG A 296 9.06 -32.69 -11.57
N ALA A 297 10.10 -32.90 -10.77
CA ALA A 297 10.84 -34.15 -10.75
C ALA A 297 9.93 -35.34 -10.38
N ARG A 298 9.05 -35.18 -9.38
CA ARG A 298 8.11 -36.24 -8.98
C ARG A 298 7.10 -36.58 -10.08
N LEU A 299 6.59 -35.58 -10.80
CA LEU A 299 5.67 -35.80 -11.92
C LEU A 299 6.35 -36.53 -13.09
N LEU A 300 7.61 -36.20 -13.39
CA LEU A 300 8.40 -36.87 -14.43
C LEU A 300 8.68 -38.35 -14.12
N ASP A 301 8.72 -38.74 -12.84
CA ASP A 301 8.95 -40.13 -12.41
C ASP A 301 7.67 -40.99 -12.44
N LEU A 302 6.48 -40.38 -12.58
CA LEU A 302 5.20 -41.11 -12.54
C LEU A 302 5.06 -42.22 -13.59
N PRO A 303 5.54 -42.09 -14.84
CA PRO A 303 5.44 -43.17 -15.84
C PRO A 303 6.16 -44.47 -15.47
N VAL A 304 7.08 -44.44 -14.49
CA VAL A 304 7.77 -45.64 -13.98
C VAL A 304 6.85 -46.47 -13.08
N LEU A 305 5.81 -45.85 -12.51
CA LEU A 305 4.88 -46.49 -11.59
C LEU A 305 3.77 -47.24 -12.34
N THR A 306 3.12 -48.16 -11.64
CA THR A 306 1.84 -48.69 -12.12
C THR A 306 0.77 -47.59 -12.10
N TRP A 307 -0.27 -47.72 -12.92
CA TRP A 307 -1.37 -46.75 -12.96
C TRP A 307 -1.94 -46.42 -11.56
N SER A 308 -2.18 -47.45 -10.73
CA SER A 308 -2.66 -47.26 -9.35
C SER A 308 -1.62 -46.58 -8.45
N GLY A 309 -0.34 -46.88 -8.65
CA GLY A 309 0.77 -46.21 -7.96
C GLY A 309 0.86 -44.73 -8.33
N ALA A 310 0.73 -44.39 -9.61
CA ALA A 310 0.73 -43.01 -10.09
C ALA A 310 -0.47 -42.21 -9.54
N CYS A 311 -1.68 -42.78 -9.56
CA CYS A 311 -2.86 -42.13 -8.97
C CYS A 311 -2.68 -41.85 -7.47
N LYS A 312 -2.10 -42.81 -6.72
CA LYS A 312 -1.82 -42.65 -5.29
C LYS A 312 -0.76 -41.58 -5.02
N GLU A 313 0.29 -41.54 -5.84
CA GLU A 313 1.36 -40.55 -5.73
C GLU A 313 0.82 -39.13 -5.98
N ILE A 314 0.02 -38.93 -7.04
CA ILE A 314 -0.62 -37.64 -7.33
C ILE A 314 -1.49 -37.17 -6.16
N ALA A 315 -2.30 -38.05 -5.56
CA ALA A 315 -3.10 -37.70 -4.39
C ALA A 315 -2.22 -37.29 -3.18
N GLY A 316 -1.07 -37.94 -3.00
CA GLY A 316 -0.10 -37.58 -1.97
C GLY A 316 0.56 -36.22 -2.22
N LEU A 317 0.93 -35.93 -3.47
CA LEU A 317 1.47 -34.64 -3.88
C LEU A 317 0.44 -33.53 -3.69
N GLU A 318 -0.83 -33.79 -4.02
CA GLU A 318 -1.91 -32.82 -3.87
C GLU A 318 -2.11 -32.39 -2.41
N GLU A 319 -2.11 -33.35 -1.46
CA GLU A 319 -2.22 -33.02 -0.04
C GLU A 319 -1.04 -32.17 0.47
N GLN A 320 0.16 -32.38 -0.08
CA GLN A 320 1.35 -31.61 0.28
C GLN A 320 1.33 -30.19 -0.31
N HIS A 321 0.88 -30.03 -1.56
CA HIS A 321 1.04 -28.79 -2.31
C HIS A 321 -0.22 -27.92 -2.40
N ARG A 322 -1.41 -28.42 -2.02
CA ARG A 322 -2.68 -27.69 -2.11
C ARG A 322 -2.66 -26.28 -1.50
N ALA A 323 -1.97 -26.10 -0.37
CA ALA A 323 -1.89 -24.80 0.29
C ALA A 323 -1.17 -23.73 -0.56
N ARG A 324 -0.31 -24.16 -1.49
CA ARG A 324 0.47 -23.29 -2.38
C ARG A 324 -0.41 -22.57 -3.41
N ARG A 325 -1.58 -23.12 -3.77
CA ARG A 325 -2.54 -22.47 -4.69
C ARG A 325 -3.09 -21.15 -4.12
N GLY A 326 -3.19 -21.04 -2.80
CA GLY A 326 -3.61 -19.81 -2.11
C GLY A 326 -2.47 -18.84 -1.76
N SER A 327 -1.25 -19.09 -2.25
CA SER A 327 -0.08 -18.27 -1.98
C SER A 327 -0.02 -17.04 -2.90
N VAL A 328 0.83 -16.07 -2.53
CA VAL A 328 1.15 -14.93 -3.39
C VAL A 328 1.75 -15.39 -4.72
N TRP A 329 2.54 -16.46 -4.68
CA TRP A 329 3.27 -16.97 -5.84
C TRP A 329 2.34 -17.53 -6.90
N ALA A 330 1.28 -18.22 -6.49
CA ALA A 330 0.24 -18.69 -7.41
C ALA A 330 -0.43 -17.51 -8.13
N GLN A 331 -0.81 -16.45 -7.40
CA GLN A 331 -1.41 -15.25 -8.00
C GLN A 331 -0.46 -14.53 -8.97
N LEU A 332 0.85 -14.57 -8.70
CA LEU A 332 1.90 -14.03 -9.57
C LEU A 332 2.32 -14.99 -10.70
N GLY A 333 1.65 -16.13 -10.88
CA GLY A 333 1.95 -17.11 -11.92
C GLY A 333 3.26 -17.88 -11.71
N ARG A 334 3.79 -17.92 -10.48
CA ARG A 334 5.04 -18.59 -10.10
C ARG A 334 4.85 -19.98 -9.48
N ALA A 335 3.61 -20.47 -9.37
CA ALA A 335 3.33 -21.83 -8.90
C ALA A 335 2.45 -22.64 -9.88
N PRO A 336 2.81 -22.71 -11.17
CA PRO A 336 1.98 -23.34 -12.20
C PRO A 336 1.76 -24.84 -11.98
N LEU A 337 2.75 -25.60 -11.50
CA LEU A 337 2.57 -27.04 -11.24
C LEU A 337 1.67 -27.30 -10.03
N ALA A 338 1.73 -26.45 -9.01
CA ALA A 338 0.80 -26.54 -7.88
C ALA A 338 -0.66 -26.27 -8.31
N LEU A 339 -0.87 -25.40 -9.30
CA LEU A 339 -2.19 -25.15 -9.91
C LEU A 339 -2.62 -26.34 -10.79
N ALA A 340 -1.72 -26.87 -11.62
CA ALA A 340 -1.96 -28.03 -12.47
C ALA A 340 -2.25 -29.33 -11.68
N LEU A 341 -1.82 -29.40 -10.42
CA LEU A 341 -1.99 -30.59 -9.58
C LEU A 341 -3.44 -30.85 -9.18
N GLU A 342 -4.25 -29.81 -9.01
CA GLU A 342 -5.67 -29.94 -8.68
C GLU A 342 -6.46 -30.71 -9.77
N PRO A 343 -6.42 -30.31 -11.05
CA PRO A 343 -7.07 -31.07 -12.10
C PRO A 343 -6.41 -32.44 -12.34
N LEU A 344 -5.10 -32.63 -12.11
CA LEU A 344 -4.46 -33.95 -12.17
C LEU A 344 -4.98 -34.90 -11.08
N ALA A 345 -5.17 -34.39 -9.86
CA ALA A 345 -5.73 -35.16 -8.75
C ALA A 345 -7.21 -35.49 -8.98
N GLU A 346 -7.99 -34.56 -9.54
CA GLU A 346 -9.35 -34.83 -9.98
C GLU A 346 -9.39 -35.94 -11.05
N LEU A 347 -8.50 -35.86 -12.04
CA LEU A 347 -8.38 -36.88 -13.08
C LEU A 347 -8.03 -38.25 -12.49
N ALA A 348 -7.05 -38.31 -11.58
CA ALA A 348 -6.65 -39.54 -10.88
C ALA A 348 -7.77 -40.14 -10.01
N ALA A 349 -8.63 -39.30 -9.44
CA ALA A 349 -9.78 -39.76 -8.66
C ALA A 349 -10.89 -40.32 -9.58
N ARG A 350 -11.19 -39.62 -10.67
CA ARG A 350 -12.27 -39.99 -11.61
C ARG A 350 -11.91 -41.20 -12.48
N SER A 351 -10.65 -41.35 -12.86
CA SER A 351 -10.17 -42.44 -13.73
C SER A 351 -10.26 -43.83 -13.10
N GLN A 352 -10.52 -43.92 -11.79
CA GLN A 352 -10.84 -45.19 -11.11
C GLN A 352 -12.13 -45.83 -11.61
N ASN A 353 -13.05 -45.03 -12.13
CA ASN A 353 -14.24 -45.53 -12.78
C ASN A 353 -13.92 -45.67 -14.28
N ALA A 354 -13.51 -46.88 -14.67
CA ALA A 354 -13.34 -47.21 -16.08
C ALA A 354 -14.70 -47.11 -16.81
N PRO A 355 -14.70 -46.79 -18.12
CA PRO A 355 -15.93 -46.82 -18.91
C PRO A 355 -16.52 -48.23 -18.88
N ASN A 356 -17.69 -48.36 -18.25
CA ASN A 356 -18.36 -49.64 -17.99
C ASN A 356 -19.59 -49.77 -18.89
N GLY A 357 -19.36 -49.97 -20.19
CA GLY A 357 -20.43 -50.22 -21.17
C GLY A 357 -20.20 -51.53 -21.91
N SER A 358 -21.27 -52.29 -22.12
CA SER A 358 -21.26 -53.53 -22.92
C SER A 358 -21.77 -53.34 -24.34
N SER A 359 -22.31 -52.15 -24.63
CA SER A 359 -22.82 -51.72 -25.93
C SER A 359 -22.29 -50.34 -26.30
N VAL A 360 -22.34 -49.99 -27.59
CA VAL A 360 -21.90 -48.69 -28.09
C VAL A 360 -22.69 -47.55 -27.45
N VAL A 361 -24.01 -47.71 -27.29
CA VAL A 361 -24.89 -46.70 -26.68
C VAL A 361 -24.52 -46.44 -25.22
N GLU A 362 -24.32 -47.50 -24.43
CA GLU A 362 -23.93 -47.38 -23.01
C GLU A 362 -22.58 -46.66 -22.86
N LEU A 363 -21.60 -46.98 -23.72
CA LEU A 363 -20.29 -46.32 -23.72
C LEU A 363 -20.40 -44.83 -24.11
N CYS A 364 -21.24 -44.50 -25.09
CA CYS A 364 -21.50 -43.11 -25.49
C CYS A 364 -22.18 -42.32 -24.37
N ASP A 365 -23.19 -42.89 -23.71
CA ASP A 365 -23.93 -42.25 -22.62
C ASP A 365 -23.02 -42.04 -21.39
N ASP A 366 -22.21 -43.03 -21.02
CA ASP A 366 -21.25 -42.93 -19.92
C ASP A 366 -20.18 -41.86 -20.20
N TYR A 367 -19.65 -41.83 -21.43
CA TYR A 367 -18.70 -40.81 -21.83
C TYR A 367 -19.32 -39.40 -21.85
N ALA A 368 -20.57 -39.26 -22.28
CA ALA A 368 -21.33 -38.00 -22.26
C ALA A 368 -21.68 -37.54 -20.83
N ALA A 369 -21.85 -38.46 -19.88
CA ALA A 369 -22.14 -38.14 -18.49
C ALA A 369 -20.88 -37.78 -17.69
N GLU A 370 -19.83 -38.61 -17.79
CA GLU A 370 -18.64 -38.52 -16.94
C GLU A 370 -17.31 -38.43 -17.73
N GLY A 371 -17.17 -39.15 -18.84
CA GLY A 371 -15.90 -39.25 -19.58
C GLY A 371 -15.31 -37.89 -19.98
N TRP A 372 -16.12 -37.00 -20.54
CA TRP A 372 -15.70 -35.65 -20.95
C TRP A 372 -15.10 -34.80 -19.80
N LYS A 373 -15.45 -35.09 -18.54
CA LYS A 373 -14.91 -34.37 -17.38
C LYS A 373 -13.44 -34.72 -17.17
N LEU A 374 -13.03 -35.96 -17.44
CA LEU A 374 -11.61 -36.35 -17.37
C LEU A 374 -10.80 -35.63 -18.44
N ASP A 375 -11.31 -35.58 -19.67
CA ASP A 375 -10.70 -34.86 -20.78
C ASP A 375 -10.54 -33.37 -20.47
N ARG A 376 -11.60 -32.76 -19.90
CA ARG A 376 -11.55 -31.38 -19.42
C ARG A 376 -10.47 -31.20 -18.35
N SER A 377 -10.40 -32.07 -17.34
CA SER A 377 -9.35 -31.99 -16.30
C SER A 377 -7.94 -32.10 -16.92
N ALA A 378 -7.73 -32.98 -17.90
CA ALA A 378 -6.45 -33.07 -18.61
C ALA A 378 -6.08 -31.76 -19.32
N LEU A 379 -7.05 -31.14 -20.00
CA LEU A 379 -6.85 -29.86 -20.69
C LEU A 379 -6.62 -28.70 -19.74
N VAL A 380 -7.35 -28.64 -18.62
CA VAL A 380 -7.14 -27.63 -17.58
C VAL A 380 -5.73 -27.78 -16.99
N ALA A 381 -5.29 -29.00 -16.66
CA ALA A 381 -3.94 -29.25 -16.17
C ALA A 381 -2.84 -28.75 -17.13
N LEU A 382 -3.00 -29.00 -18.43
CA LEU A 382 -2.09 -28.50 -19.47
C LEU A 382 -2.17 -26.97 -19.63
N GLY A 383 -3.33 -26.36 -19.39
CA GLY A 383 -3.54 -24.92 -19.49
C GLY A 383 -2.88 -24.10 -18.37
N GLU A 384 -2.62 -24.71 -17.21
CA GLU A 384 -1.95 -24.04 -16.08
C GLU A 384 -0.44 -23.84 -16.30
N VAL A 385 0.17 -24.63 -17.19
CA VAL A 385 1.62 -24.63 -17.44
C VAL A 385 1.97 -24.00 -18.80
N LYS A 386 3.08 -23.27 -18.85
CA LYS A 386 3.56 -22.58 -20.07
C LYS A 386 4.99 -22.94 -20.43
N GLU A 387 5.83 -23.18 -19.43
CA GLU A 387 7.23 -23.53 -19.63
C GLU A 387 7.36 -24.95 -20.18
N HIS A 388 8.33 -25.17 -21.07
CA HIS A 388 8.53 -26.47 -21.71
C HIS A 388 8.78 -27.60 -20.70
N ALA A 389 9.56 -27.32 -19.65
CA ALA A 389 9.86 -28.30 -18.61
C ALA A 389 8.61 -28.68 -17.79
N ASP A 390 7.71 -27.73 -17.55
CA ASP A 390 6.46 -27.98 -16.83
C ASP A 390 5.45 -28.73 -17.71
N LEU A 391 5.37 -28.40 -18.99
CA LEU A 391 4.59 -29.14 -19.99
C LEU A 391 5.03 -30.60 -20.08
N GLN A 392 6.34 -30.87 -20.05
CA GLN A 392 6.87 -32.23 -20.01
C GLN A 392 6.44 -32.97 -18.75
N ALA A 393 6.49 -32.32 -17.59
CA ALA A 393 6.11 -32.93 -16.31
C ALA A 393 4.61 -33.25 -16.23
N VAL A 394 3.75 -32.31 -16.61
CA VAL A 394 2.30 -32.55 -16.70
C VAL A 394 1.99 -33.61 -17.75
N GLY A 395 2.67 -33.57 -18.90
CA GLY A 395 2.56 -34.61 -19.93
C GLY A 395 2.91 -36.00 -19.43
N ALA A 396 4.00 -36.14 -18.67
CA ALA A 396 4.40 -37.41 -18.06
C ALA A 396 3.34 -37.91 -17.06
N ALA A 397 2.75 -37.03 -16.26
CA ALA A 397 1.64 -37.38 -15.38
C ALA A 397 0.43 -37.90 -16.19
N LEU A 398 0.03 -37.19 -17.24
CA LEU A 398 -1.09 -37.60 -18.11
C LEU A 398 -0.80 -38.92 -18.84
N ASP A 399 0.43 -39.15 -19.30
CA ASP A 399 0.81 -40.43 -19.90
C ASP A 399 0.72 -41.60 -18.88
N ALA A 400 0.94 -41.33 -17.60
CA ALA A 400 0.85 -42.34 -16.54
C ALA A 400 -0.60 -42.67 -16.12
N ILE A 401 -1.51 -41.69 -16.09
CA ILE A 401 -2.87 -41.89 -15.56
C ILE A 401 -4.00 -41.76 -16.60
N TYR A 402 -3.85 -40.89 -17.59
CA TYR A 402 -4.90 -40.56 -18.56
C TYR A 402 -4.78 -41.38 -19.84
N ARG A 403 -3.57 -41.54 -20.40
CA ARG A 403 -3.35 -42.38 -21.59
C ARG A 403 -3.83 -43.83 -21.40
N PRO A 404 -3.57 -44.51 -20.27
CA PRO A 404 -4.08 -45.87 -20.07
C PRO A 404 -5.61 -45.93 -20.00
N TRP A 405 -6.24 -44.91 -19.42
CA TRP A 405 -7.70 -44.80 -19.37
C TRP A 405 -8.29 -44.60 -20.77
N LEU A 406 -7.69 -43.73 -21.60
CA LEU A 406 -8.08 -43.55 -23.00
C LEU A 406 -7.93 -44.84 -23.82
N ASP A 407 -6.81 -45.55 -23.68
CA ASP A 407 -6.56 -46.82 -24.36
C ASP A 407 -7.58 -47.90 -23.95
N GLN A 408 -7.95 -47.95 -22.66
CA GLN A 408 -9.00 -48.85 -22.17
C GLN A 408 -10.37 -48.50 -22.77
N GLY A 409 -10.73 -47.21 -22.81
CA GLY A 409 -11.99 -46.76 -23.43
C GLY A 409 -12.06 -47.06 -24.93
N ALA A 410 -10.96 -46.84 -25.65
CA ALA A 410 -10.87 -47.15 -27.07
C ALA A 410 -11.03 -48.66 -27.36
N LYS A 411 -10.41 -49.52 -26.53
CA LYS A 411 -10.57 -50.98 -26.63
C LYS A 411 -12.00 -51.42 -26.30
N ALA A 412 -12.59 -50.87 -25.24
CA ALA A 412 -13.99 -51.18 -24.88
C ALA A 412 -14.96 -50.84 -26.02
N LEU A 413 -14.76 -49.70 -26.70
CA LEU A 413 -15.56 -49.34 -27.87
C LEU A 413 -15.34 -50.31 -29.04
N GLN A 414 -14.09 -50.67 -29.33
CA GLN A 414 -13.78 -51.63 -30.41
C GLN A 414 -14.41 -53.01 -30.14
N ASP A 415 -14.35 -53.47 -28.89
CA ASP A 415 -14.94 -54.74 -28.45
C ASP A 415 -16.48 -54.73 -28.54
N ALA A 416 -17.13 -53.59 -28.32
CA ALA A 416 -18.58 -53.43 -28.45
C ALA A 416 -19.04 -53.32 -29.92
N VAL A 417 -18.29 -52.60 -30.76
CA VAL A 417 -18.67 -52.36 -32.18
C VAL A 417 -18.66 -53.65 -33.00
N GLY A 418 -17.69 -54.54 -32.80
CA GLY A 418 -17.55 -55.76 -33.60
C GLY A 418 -18.82 -56.63 -33.60
N PRO A 419 -19.32 -57.06 -32.42
CA PRO A 419 -20.57 -57.80 -32.29
C PRO A 419 -21.78 -57.05 -32.85
N GLU A 420 -21.94 -55.77 -32.53
CA GLU A 420 -23.11 -54.98 -32.95
C GLU A 420 -23.15 -54.71 -34.47
N ALA A 421 -21.99 -54.53 -35.09
CA ALA A 421 -21.87 -54.40 -36.54
C ALA A 421 -22.23 -55.72 -37.23
N ASN A 422 -21.79 -56.87 -36.67
CA ASN A 422 -22.11 -58.20 -37.18
C ASN A 422 -23.60 -58.56 -37.04
N SER A 423 -24.28 -58.06 -35.99
CA SER A 423 -25.73 -58.22 -35.82
C SER A 423 -26.57 -57.16 -36.55
N GLY A 424 -25.93 -56.18 -37.21
CA GLY A 424 -26.60 -55.09 -37.90
C GLY A 424 -27.30 -54.08 -36.97
N THR A 425 -27.02 -54.12 -35.68
CA THR A 425 -27.58 -53.20 -34.66
C THR A 425 -26.77 -51.91 -34.54
N HIS A 426 -25.51 -51.92 -34.95
CA HIS A 426 -24.69 -50.73 -35.14
C HIS A 426 -24.44 -50.48 -36.63
N ALA A 427 -24.88 -49.32 -37.12
CA ALA A 427 -24.59 -48.84 -38.47
C ALA A 427 -23.78 -47.55 -38.38
N SER A 428 -22.54 -47.57 -38.88
CA SER A 428 -21.73 -46.36 -38.99
C SER A 428 -22.43 -45.35 -39.91
N SER A 429 -22.47 -44.09 -39.50
CA SER A 429 -22.95 -43.01 -40.37
C SER A 429 -22.04 -42.88 -41.58
N THR A 430 -22.63 -42.62 -42.75
CA THR A 430 -21.85 -42.44 -43.98
C THR A 430 -21.04 -41.16 -43.87
N ALA A 431 -19.72 -41.25 -44.07
CA ALA A 431 -18.86 -40.08 -44.08
C ALA A 431 -19.33 -39.08 -45.14
N THR A 432 -19.46 -37.81 -44.76
CA THR A 432 -19.86 -36.74 -45.67
C THR A 432 -18.86 -36.64 -46.81
N THR A 433 -19.35 -36.59 -48.05
CA THR A 433 -18.49 -36.38 -49.22
C THR A 433 -18.22 -34.88 -49.38
N PRO A 434 -16.97 -34.39 -49.20
CA PRO A 434 -16.68 -32.96 -49.35
C PRO A 434 -16.91 -32.49 -50.78
N VAL A 435 -17.39 -31.25 -50.95
CA VAL A 435 -17.40 -30.58 -52.26
C VAL A 435 -16.08 -29.83 -52.51
N ALA A 436 -15.84 -29.41 -53.77
CA ALA A 436 -14.62 -28.69 -54.13
C ALA A 436 -14.46 -27.40 -53.30
N GLY A 437 -13.37 -27.31 -52.53
CA GLY A 437 -13.09 -26.20 -51.60
C GLY A 437 -13.36 -26.54 -50.13
N GLU A 438 -13.95 -27.70 -49.83
CA GLU A 438 -14.13 -28.18 -48.45
C GLU A 438 -13.04 -29.17 -48.03
N VAL A 439 -12.65 -29.09 -46.75
CA VAL A 439 -11.76 -30.05 -46.10
C VAL A 439 -12.55 -30.72 -44.99
N VAL A 440 -12.79 -32.03 -45.13
CA VAL A 440 -13.31 -32.85 -44.03
C VAL A 440 -12.13 -33.28 -43.19
N VAL A 441 -12.06 -32.77 -41.96
CA VAL A 441 -11.09 -33.20 -40.96
C VAL A 441 -11.75 -34.26 -40.10
N PHE A 442 -11.24 -35.48 -40.18
CA PHE A 442 -11.59 -36.50 -39.20
C PHE A 442 -10.89 -36.17 -37.89
N ILE A 443 -11.67 -35.92 -36.84
CA ILE A 443 -11.15 -35.70 -35.48
C ILE A 443 -11.43 -36.99 -34.71
N ASP A 444 -10.36 -37.73 -34.42
CA ASP A 444 -10.41 -38.89 -33.53
C ASP A 444 -10.45 -38.38 -32.08
N GLY A 445 -11.66 -38.20 -31.55
CA GLY A 445 -11.87 -37.64 -30.21
C GLY A 445 -13.25 -37.01 -30.07
N PRO A 446 -14.21 -37.64 -29.35
CA PRO A 446 -15.49 -37.02 -29.01
C PRO A 446 -15.25 -35.81 -28.09
N ARG A 447 -15.17 -34.62 -28.69
CA ARG A 447 -14.87 -33.35 -28.01
C ARG A 447 -16.11 -32.77 -27.31
N LEU A 448 -16.68 -33.54 -26.38
CA LEU A 448 -17.81 -33.11 -25.55
C LEU A 448 -17.38 -32.03 -24.53
N ASP A 449 -16.08 -31.86 -24.31
CA ASP A 449 -15.44 -30.81 -23.50
C ASP A 449 -15.65 -29.39 -24.06
N VAL A 450 -15.93 -29.24 -25.35
CA VAL A 450 -16.16 -27.94 -26.03
C VAL A 450 -17.61 -27.73 -26.47
N ALA A 451 -18.51 -28.68 -26.21
CA ALA A 451 -19.93 -28.49 -26.50
C ALA A 451 -20.55 -27.50 -25.50
N PRO A 452 -21.17 -26.38 -25.94
CA PRO A 452 -21.97 -25.56 -25.04
C PRO A 452 -23.11 -26.43 -24.48
N GLN A 453 -23.33 -26.39 -23.16
CA GLN A 453 -24.48 -27.07 -22.56
C GLN A 453 -25.77 -26.63 -23.28
N PRO A 454 -26.72 -27.56 -23.54
CA PRO A 454 -28.04 -27.20 -24.05
C PRO A 454 -28.83 -26.34 -23.06
#